data_AF-A0A3R9UVD8-F1
#
_entry.id   AF-A0A3R9UVD8-F1
#
_cell.length_a   1.000
_cell.length_b   1.000
_cell.length_c   1.000
_cell.angle_alpha   90.00
_cell.angle_beta   90.00
_cell.angle_gamma   90.00
#
_symmetry.space_group_name_H-M   'P 1'
#
loop_
_entity.id
_entity.type
_entity.pdbx_description
1 polymer ?
#
loop_
_entity_poly.entity_id
_entity_poly.type
_entity_poly.pdbx_seq_one_letter_code
_entity_poly.pdbx_strand_id
1 'polypeptide(L)'
;MFRLVLALAVLAGVAGYFAVQYDSTGGGAPHCTVEAGGASYAMTPEQAGHAATIAAVGTDRGMPQRAATIAIATAIQESHLRNLDHGDRDSLGLFQQRPSMGWGTPQQIMDPVYAAAKFYEHLAEVDGYENMPLTVAAQEVQRSGYPEAYAKHEADAQLLAAAFTGNAPATMTCSGPGPQRPGDPEAVKAQLVKVFGPKVAPRTGSAAGTHGQAVGGSDGAEIALSVQERRRGWELAHWAVANASELGVERVSYDGVAWLAGQNRGAWVRKAPGRGGSDDPRNAGPHDVRIFVKR
;
A
#
# COMPACT_ATOMS: atom_id res chain seq x y z
N MET A 1 -36.99 -40.23 4.20
CA MET A 1 -36.43 -39.61 2.98
C MET A 1 -36.75 -38.13 2.86
N PHE A 2 -38.02 -37.70 2.85
CA PHE A 2 -38.41 -36.31 2.58
C PHE A 2 -37.79 -35.26 3.54
N ARG A 3 -37.75 -35.54 4.85
CA ARG A 3 -37.13 -34.64 5.85
C ARG A 3 -35.61 -34.46 5.68
N LEU A 4 -34.93 -35.50 5.18
CA LEU A 4 -33.48 -35.50 4.98
C LEU A 4 -33.11 -34.72 3.71
N VAL A 5 -33.91 -34.88 2.66
CA VAL A 5 -33.81 -34.09 1.42
C VAL A 5 -34.08 -32.60 1.69
N LEU A 6 -35.11 -32.29 2.49
CA LEU A 6 -35.43 -30.91 2.85
C LEU A 6 -34.32 -30.27 3.69
N ALA A 7 -33.75 -31.00 4.66
CA ALA A 7 -32.63 -30.52 5.47
C ALA A 7 -31.37 -30.25 4.63
N LEU A 8 -31.04 -31.14 3.69
CA LEU A 8 -29.93 -30.95 2.75
C LEU A 8 -30.16 -29.77 1.81
N ALA A 9 -31.39 -29.58 1.32
CA ALA A 9 -31.75 -28.44 0.47
C ALA A 9 -31.64 -27.11 1.23
N VAL A 10 -32.07 -27.06 2.49
CA VAL A 10 -31.91 -25.87 3.35
C VAL A 10 -30.43 -25.60 3.62
N LEU A 11 -29.63 -26.61 3.96
CA LEU A 11 -28.18 -26.46 4.16
C LEU A 11 -27.47 -25.97 2.89
N ALA A 12 -27.80 -26.52 1.72
CA ALA A 12 -27.27 -26.06 0.44
C ALA A 12 -27.69 -24.61 0.13
N GLY A 13 -28.94 -24.24 0.43
CA GLY A 13 -29.43 -22.87 0.29
C GLY A 13 -28.72 -21.89 1.23
N VAL A 14 -28.49 -22.28 2.48
CA VAL A 14 -27.74 -21.48 3.47
C VAL A 14 -26.27 -21.36 3.05
N ALA A 15 -25.63 -22.45 2.64
CA ALA A 15 -24.25 -22.43 2.14
C ALA A 15 -24.11 -21.57 0.89
N GLY A 16 -25.06 -21.68 -0.06
CA GLY A 16 -25.14 -20.81 -1.24
C GLY A 16 -25.33 -19.34 -0.87
N TYR A 17 -26.21 -19.03 0.09
CA TYR A 17 -26.39 -17.68 0.60
C TYR A 17 -25.12 -17.12 1.23
N PHE A 18 -24.42 -17.89 2.07
CA PHE A 18 -23.15 -17.45 2.67
C PHE A 18 -22.03 -17.31 1.64
N ALA A 19 -21.94 -18.18 0.63
CA ALA A 19 -20.99 -18.04 -0.47
C ALA A 19 -21.24 -16.76 -1.27
N VAL A 20 -22.51 -16.48 -1.61
CA VAL A 20 -22.90 -15.22 -2.28
C VAL A 20 -22.60 -14.01 -1.40
N GLN A 21 -22.92 -14.06 -0.10
CA GLN A 21 -22.63 -12.97 0.84
C GLN A 21 -21.13 -12.71 0.98
N TYR A 22 -20.33 -13.76 1.11
CA TYR A 22 -18.87 -13.67 1.21
C TYR A 22 -18.26 -13.03 -0.04
N ASP A 23 -18.67 -13.45 -1.23
CA ASP A 23 -18.22 -12.84 -2.48
C ASP A 23 -18.74 -11.40 -2.65
N SER A 24 -19.99 -11.12 -2.26
CA SER A 24 -20.60 -9.78 -2.38
C SER A 24 -20.08 -8.74 -1.37
N THR A 25 -19.53 -9.19 -0.23
CA THR A 25 -18.89 -8.33 0.79
C THR A 25 -17.37 -8.24 0.61
N GLY A 26 -16.81 -8.83 -0.44
CA GLY A 26 -15.38 -8.74 -0.75
C GLY A 26 -14.48 -9.69 0.05
N GLY A 27 -15.03 -10.67 0.76
CA GLY A 27 -14.25 -11.82 1.28
C GLY A 27 -13.67 -11.69 2.69
N GLY A 28 -14.36 -11.06 3.64
CA GLY A 28 -13.93 -10.99 5.05
C GLY A 28 -13.30 -9.64 5.41
N ALA A 29 -12.48 -9.59 6.46
CA ALA A 29 -11.84 -8.35 6.88
C ALA A 29 -10.88 -7.80 5.79
N PRO A 30 -10.74 -6.47 5.67
CA PRO A 30 -9.76 -5.87 4.77
C PRO A 30 -8.36 -6.44 5.01
N HIS A 31 -7.72 -6.89 3.93
CA HIS A 31 -6.36 -7.42 3.95
C HIS A 31 -5.66 -7.07 2.65
N CYS A 32 -4.35 -7.06 2.65
CA CYS A 32 -3.55 -6.77 1.48
C CYS A 32 -2.49 -7.84 1.26
N THR A 33 -2.13 -8.06 0.01
CA THR A 33 -1.13 -9.06 -0.38
C THR A 33 -0.27 -8.51 -1.50
N VAL A 34 1.04 -8.76 -1.39
CA VAL A 34 1.96 -8.65 -2.52
C VAL A 34 2.25 -10.06 -3.02
N GLU A 35 2.02 -10.30 -4.32
CA GLU A 35 2.29 -11.59 -4.96
C GLU A 35 3.14 -11.41 -6.22
N ALA A 36 4.28 -12.10 -6.30
CA ALA A 36 5.13 -12.10 -7.49
C ALA A 36 5.97 -13.37 -7.57
N GLY A 37 6.08 -13.95 -8.77
CA GLY A 37 6.99 -15.09 -9.01
C GLY A 37 6.71 -16.34 -8.16
N GLY A 38 5.47 -16.53 -7.70
CA GLY A 38 5.08 -17.63 -6.82
C GLY A 38 5.34 -17.38 -5.32
N ALA A 39 5.93 -16.24 -4.95
CA ALA A 39 6.02 -15.78 -3.57
C ALA A 39 4.84 -14.85 -3.23
N SER A 40 4.43 -14.85 -1.97
CA SER A 40 3.33 -14.04 -1.46
C SER A 40 3.61 -13.54 -0.04
N TYR A 41 3.27 -12.29 0.25
CA TYR A 41 3.31 -11.74 1.60
C TYR A 41 1.99 -11.04 1.93
N ALA A 42 1.30 -11.50 2.98
CA ALA A 42 0.02 -10.98 3.43
C ALA A 42 0.20 -9.98 4.59
N MET A 43 -0.62 -8.93 4.58
CA MET A 43 -0.55 -7.79 5.50
C MET A 43 -1.95 -7.30 5.86
N THR A 44 -2.08 -6.64 7.01
CA THR A 44 -3.20 -5.73 7.23
C THR A 44 -3.05 -4.48 6.34
N PRO A 45 -4.13 -3.73 6.08
CA PRO A 45 -4.03 -2.46 5.36
C PRO A 45 -3.06 -1.46 6.03
N GLU A 46 -3.04 -1.43 7.36
CA GLU A 46 -2.11 -0.59 8.14
C GLU A 46 -0.64 -0.96 7.85
N GLN A 47 -0.30 -2.25 7.93
CA GLN A 47 1.06 -2.73 7.63
C GLN A 47 1.46 -2.42 6.18
N ALA A 48 0.54 -2.58 5.23
CA ALA A 48 0.75 -2.24 3.83
C ALA A 48 1.01 -0.73 3.64
N GLY A 49 0.22 0.13 4.29
CA GLY A 49 0.41 1.59 4.27
C GLY A 49 1.77 2.01 4.83
N HIS A 50 2.21 1.37 5.92
CA HIS A 50 3.54 1.60 6.49
C HIS A 50 4.67 1.12 5.58
N ALA A 51 4.58 -0.08 4.99
CA ALA A 51 5.57 -0.58 4.04
C ALA A 51 5.66 0.32 2.78
N ALA A 52 4.51 0.76 2.24
CA ALA A 52 4.45 1.70 1.13
C ALA A 52 5.10 3.04 1.49
N THR A 53 4.87 3.53 2.70
CA THR A 53 5.47 4.78 3.20
C THR A 53 6.99 4.66 3.34
N ILE A 54 7.49 3.57 3.92
CA ILE A 54 8.94 3.30 4.04
C ILE A 54 9.60 3.30 2.66
N ALA A 55 9.02 2.61 1.68
CA ALA A 55 9.56 2.56 0.33
C ALA A 55 9.56 3.96 -0.33
N ALA A 56 8.44 4.67 -0.26
CA ALA A 56 8.25 5.99 -0.85
C ALA A 56 9.21 7.05 -0.31
N VAL A 57 9.47 7.06 1.01
CA VAL A 57 10.44 7.97 1.62
C VAL A 57 11.86 7.67 1.13
N GLY A 58 12.19 6.39 0.91
CA GLY A 58 13.48 5.99 0.34
C GLY A 58 13.64 6.48 -1.10
N THR A 59 12.65 6.26 -1.95
CA THR A 59 12.71 6.67 -3.37
C THR A 59 12.73 8.19 -3.52
N ASP A 60 11.99 8.94 -2.70
CA ASP A 60 12.01 10.41 -2.71
C ASP A 60 13.39 10.98 -2.33
N ARG A 61 14.12 10.27 -1.46
CA ARG A 61 15.52 10.56 -1.11
C ARG A 61 16.53 10.08 -2.14
N GLY A 62 16.09 9.50 -3.26
CA GLY A 62 16.97 8.96 -4.30
C GLY A 62 17.65 7.65 -3.93
N MET A 63 17.19 6.97 -2.88
CA MET A 63 17.77 5.70 -2.45
C MET A 63 17.41 4.56 -3.42
N PRO A 64 18.30 3.57 -3.63
CA PRO A 64 18.00 2.41 -4.46
C PRO A 64 16.99 1.47 -3.80
N GLN A 65 16.38 0.56 -4.57
CA GLN A 65 15.47 -0.47 -4.03
C GLN A 65 16.11 -1.31 -2.91
N ARG A 66 17.44 -1.50 -2.96
CA ARG A 66 18.19 -2.20 -1.91
C ARG A 66 18.03 -1.51 -0.55
N ALA A 67 18.04 -0.18 -0.49
CA ALA A 67 17.81 0.56 0.75
C ALA A 67 16.39 0.34 1.27
N ALA A 68 15.37 0.38 0.40
CA ALA A 68 13.99 0.07 0.78
C ALA A 68 13.83 -1.37 1.29
N THR A 69 14.55 -2.32 0.69
CA THR A 69 14.60 -3.72 1.16
C THR A 69 15.15 -3.80 2.58
N ILE A 70 16.28 -3.13 2.84
CA ILE A 70 16.89 -3.10 4.18
C ILE A 70 15.94 -2.45 5.19
N ALA A 71 15.35 -1.31 4.86
CA ALA A 71 14.43 -0.60 5.76
C ALA A 71 13.16 -1.40 6.06
N ILE A 72 12.55 -2.02 5.05
CA ILE A 72 11.36 -2.87 5.24
C ILE A 72 11.70 -4.10 6.08
N ALA A 73 12.81 -4.78 5.83
CA ALA A 73 13.24 -5.92 6.64
C ALA A 73 13.46 -5.52 8.11
N THR A 74 14.09 -4.36 8.34
CA THR A 74 14.24 -3.80 9.68
C THR A 74 12.88 -3.56 10.32
N ALA A 75 11.96 -2.86 9.66
CA ALA A 75 10.63 -2.58 10.23
C ALA A 75 9.79 -3.85 10.48
N ILE A 76 9.93 -4.89 9.64
CA ILE A 76 9.31 -6.20 9.91
C ILE A 76 9.90 -6.81 11.19
N GLN A 77 11.23 -6.77 11.34
CA GLN A 77 11.89 -7.35 12.51
C GLN A 77 11.59 -6.60 13.81
N GLU A 78 11.55 -5.27 13.75
CA GLU A 78 11.38 -4.42 14.94
C GLU A 78 9.93 -4.35 15.41
N SER A 79 8.96 -4.31 14.48
CA SER A 79 7.56 -4.04 14.84
C SER A 79 6.54 -4.84 14.05
N HIS A 80 6.96 -5.74 13.16
CA HIS A 80 6.10 -6.35 12.15
C HIS A 80 5.32 -5.30 11.33
N LEU A 81 5.99 -4.20 10.94
CA LEU A 81 5.40 -3.07 10.21
C LEU A 81 4.27 -2.35 10.97
N ARG A 82 4.27 -2.35 12.31
CA ARG A 82 3.27 -1.67 13.14
C ARG A 82 3.87 -0.43 13.79
N ASN A 83 3.15 0.67 13.82
CA ASN A 83 3.62 1.90 14.46
C ASN A 83 3.33 1.86 15.97
N LEU A 84 4.18 1.19 16.74
CA LEU A 84 3.95 0.91 18.16
C LEU A 84 4.26 2.12 19.05
N ASP A 85 3.37 2.44 19.99
CA ASP A 85 3.58 3.46 21.03
C ASP A 85 4.34 2.94 22.27
N HIS A 86 4.90 1.72 22.17
CA HIS A 86 5.64 1.03 23.22
C HIS A 86 6.70 0.10 22.62
N GLY A 87 7.59 -0.37 23.49
CA GLY A 87 8.74 -1.22 23.12
C GLY A 87 9.65 -1.47 24.31
N ASP A 88 10.85 -2.02 24.05
CA ASP A 88 11.88 -2.09 25.08
C ASP A 88 12.33 -0.67 25.51
N ARG A 89 12.36 -0.40 26.82
CA ARG A 89 12.66 0.91 27.39
C ARG A 89 11.75 2.02 26.83
N ASP A 90 12.31 2.95 26.05
CA ASP A 90 11.63 4.07 25.41
C ASP A 90 11.55 3.91 23.89
N SER A 91 11.66 2.68 23.38
CA SER A 91 11.56 2.40 21.94
C SER A 91 10.14 2.62 21.42
N LEU A 92 10.03 3.27 20.26
CA LEU A 92 8.76 3.66 19.64
C LEU A 92 8.79 3.45 18.12
N GLY A 93 7.60 3.39 17.54
CA GLY A 93 7.35 3.44 16.11
C GLY A 93 7.81 2.20 15.33
N LEU A 94 7.83 2.35 13.99
CA LEU A 94 8.07 1.27 13.03
C LEU A 94 9.43 0.58 13.20
N PHE A 95 10.44 1.35 13.58
CA PHE A 95 11.83 0.90 13.69
C PHE A 95 12.28 0.71 15.15
N GLN A 96 11.35 0.79 16.11
CA GLN A 96 11.66 0.72 17.55
C GLN A 96 12.81 1.68 17.94
N GLN A 97 12.75 2.90 17.42
CA GLN A 97 13.74 3.94 17.65
C GLN A 97 13.57 4.56 19.03
N ARG A 98 14.68 4.97 19.65
CA ARG A 98 14.68 5.47 21.04
C ARG A 98 14.95 6.98 21.09
N PRO A 99 14.04 7.81 21.63
CA PRO A 99 14.30 9.22 21.89
C PRO A 99 15.58 9.45 22.69
N SER A 100 15.82 8.65 23.74
CA SER A 100 17.01 8.76 24.58
C SER A 100 18.33 8.48 23.87
N MET A 101 18.29 7.86 22.68
CA MET A 101 19.46 7.57 21.85
C MET A 101 19.63 8.59 20.70
N GLY A 102 18.84 9.68 20.69
CA GLY A 102 18.98 10.76 19.72
C GLY A 102 18.25 10.55 18.40
N TRP A 103 17.36 9.56 18.31
CA TRP A 103 16.59 9.30 17.07
C TRP A 103 15.50 10.35 16.77
N GLY A 104 15.11 11.15 17.76
CA GLY A 104 14.06 12.18 17.63
C GLY A 104 13.20 12.29 18.88
N THR A 105 12.21 13.18 18.89
CA THR A 105 11.20 13.21 19.95
C THR A 105 10.21 12.06 19.81
N PRO A 106 9.46 11.68 20.87
CA PRO A 106 8.41 10.67 20.76
C PRO A 106 7.41 10.94 19.63
N GLN A 107 6.98 12.19 19.46
CA GLN A 107 6.04 12.59 18.41
C GLN A 107 6.64 12.45 17.02
N GLN A 108 7.95 12.72 16.86
CA GLN A 108 8.65 12.55 15.60
C GLN A 108 8.80 11.06 15.25
N ILE A 109 9.21 10.22 16.21
CA ILE A 109 9.40 8.78 15.98
C ILE A 109 8.07 8.08 15.68
N MET A 110 6.97 8.55 16.26
CA MET A 110 5.62 8.06 15.94
C MET A 110 5.10 8.53 14.57
N ASP A 111 5.80 9.40 13.85
CA ASP A 111 5.48 9.73 12.46
C ASP A 111 6.26 8.79 11.52
N PRO A 112 5.59 7.86 10.80
CA PRO A 112 6.25 6.93 9.88
C PRO A 112 7.16 7.59 8.84
N VAL A 113 6.80 8.79 8.36
CA VAL A 113 7.59 9.52 7.37
C VAL A 113 8.91 9.99 7.99
N TYR A 114 8.86 10.54 9.20
CA TYR A 114 10.05 10.96 9.94
C TYR A 114 10.92 9.77 10.31
N ALA A 115 10.34 8.71 10.88
CA ALA A 115 11.09 7.53 11.33
C ALA A 115 11.84 6.85 10.17
N ALA A 116 11.18 6.70 9.01
CA ALA A 116 11.81 6.18 7.80
C ALA A 116 12.89 7.14 7.26
N ALA A 117 12.61 8.44 7.20
CA ALA A 117 13.57 9.46 6.81
C ALA A 117 14.85 9.38 7.66
N LYS A 118 14.70 9.29 8.98
CA LYS A 118 15.80 9.18 9.93
C LYS A 118 16.60 7.89 9.77
N PHE A 119 15.91 6.77 9.53
CA PHE A 119 16.56 5.49 9.21
C PHE A 119 17.44 5.61 7.96
N TYR A 120 16.92 6.19 6.88
CA TYR A 120 17.70 6.37 5.64
C TYR A 120 18.87 7.35 5.79
N GLU A 121 18.77 8.36 6.66
CA GLU A 121 19.91 9.23 6.99
C GLU A 121 21.06 8.41 7.56
N HIS A 122 20.80 7.54 8.52
CA HIS A 122 21.83 6.70 9.12
C HIS A 122 22.31 5.60 8.16
N LEU A 123 21.42 5.00 7.35
CA LEU A 123 21.83 4.03 6.33
C LEU A 123 22.78 4.65 5.29
N ALA A 124 22.55 5.89 4.89
CA ALA A 124 23.42 6.59 3.94
C ALA A 124 24.83 6.86 4.49
N GLU A 125 25.02 6.85 5.81
CA GLU A 125 26.32 6.98 6.47
C GLU A 125 27.09 5.64 6.55
N VAL A 126 26.45 4.51 6.21
CA VAL A 126 27.08 3.19 6.20
C VAL A 126 27.77 2.94 4.86
N ASP A 127 29.08 3.13 4.82
CA ASP A 127 29.89 2.96 3.61
C ASP A 127 29.72 1.57 2.98
N GLY A 128 29.21 1.52 1.74
CA GLY A 128 29.09 0.27 0.98
C GLY A 128 27.91 -0.63 1.40
N TYR A 129 26.93 -0.13 2.16
CA TYR A 129 25.77 -0.89 2.64
C TYR A 129 25.04 -1.66 1.51
N GLU A 130 25.05 -1.12 0.29
CA GLU A 130 24.40 -1.72 -0.88
C GLU A 130 24.90 -3.13 -1.20
N ASN A 131 26.18 -3.39 -0.93
CA ASN A 131 26.84 -4.67 -1.22
C ASN A 131 26.98 -5.57 0.02
N MET A 132 26.56 -5.08 1.20
CA MET A 132 26.61 -5.86 2.42
C MET A 132 25.45 -6.88 2.49
N PRO A 133 25.64 -7.99 3.22
CA PRO A 133 24.50 -8.80 3.67
C PRO A 133 23.48 -7.89 4.36
N LEU A 134 22.18 -8.09 4.09
CA LEU A 134 21.12 -7.20 4.58
C LEU A 134 21.19 -7.02 6.08
N THR A 135 21.42 -8.12 6.80
CA THR A 135 21.48 -8.15 8.26
C THR A 135 22.62 -7.31 8.81
N VAL A 136 23.76 -7.24 8.08
CA VAL A 136 24.91 -6.42 8.47
C VAL A 136 24.57 -4.94 8.29
N ALA A 137 24.03 -4.55 7.14
CA ALA A 137 23.63 -3.15 6.90
C ALA A 137 22.56 -2.67 7.89
N ALA A 138 21.54 -3.50 8.16
CA ALA A 138 20.49 -3.19 9.14
C ALA A 138 21.08 -3.07 10.56
N GLN A 139 22.00 -3.96 10.92
CA GLN A 139 22.64 -3.94 12.23
C GLN A 139 23.58 -2.74 12.42
N GLU A 140 24.30 -2.28 11.41
CA GLU A 140 25.13 -1.07 11.48
C GLU A 140 24.28 0.17 11.82
N VAL A 141 23.07 0.24 11.26
CA VAL A 141 22.11 1.32 11.52
C VAL A 141 21.48 1.19 12.91
N GLN A 142 20.90 0.03 13.24
CA GLN A 142 20.09 -0.15 14.46
C GLN A 142 20.92 -0.44 15.71
N ARG A 143 22.10 -1.04 15.55
CA ARG A 143 22.98 -1.53 16.62
C ARG A 143 22.22 -2.38 17.65
N SER A 144 21.42 -3.32 17.17
CA SER A 144 20.58 -4.19 18.01
C SER A 144 21.37 -5.25 18.78
N GLY A 145 20.73 -5.90 19.76
CA GLY A 145 21.30 -7.06 20.45
C GLY A 145 21.26 -8.38 19.67
N TYR A 146 20.66 -8.40 18.47
CA TYR A 146 20.41 -9.62 17.69
C TYR A 146 20.76 -9.45 16.19
N PRO A 147 22.07 -9.38 15.85
CA PRO A 147 22.54 -9.02 14.51
C PRO A 147 21.98 -9.86 13.35
N GLU A 148 21.72 -11.14 13.57
CA GLU A 148 21.26 -12.09 12.54
C GLU A 148 19.73 -12.12 12.36
N ALA A 149 18.98 -11.40 13.20
CA ALA A 149 17.53 -11.51 13.20
C ALA A 149 16.86 -10.93 11.95
N TYR A 150 17.54 -10.05 11.20
CA TYR A 150 17.00 -9.42 10.01
C TYR A 150 17.06 -10.33 8.77
N ALA A 151 18.05 -11.23 8.70
CA ALA A 151 18.27 -12.10 7.54
C ALA A 151 17.05 -12.93 7.14
N LYS A 152 16.26 -13.38 8.13
CA LYS A 152 15.05 -14.20 7.89
C LYS A 152 13.95 -13.45 7.12
N HIS A 153 13.98 -12.11 7.11
CA HIS A 153 12.98 -11.28 6.43
C HIS A 153 13.45 -10.77 5.07
N GLU A 154 14.66 -11.12 4.62
CA GLU A 154 15.23 -10.57 3.40
C GLU A 154 14.38 -10.88 2.16
N ALA A 155 13.92 -12.13 2.01
CA ALA A 155 13.09 -12.51 0.86
C ALA A 155 11.74 -11.77 0.84
N ASP A 156 11.08 -11.67 2.00
CA ASP A 156 9.81 -10.96 2.13
C ASP A 156 10.00 -9.46 1.87
N ALA A 157 11.04 -8.85 2.43
CA ALA A 157 11.33 -7.44 2.23
C ALA A 157 11.72 -7.12 0.77
N GLN A 158 12.40 -8.04 0.07
CA GLN A 158 12.70 -7.89 -1.36
C GLN A 158 11.41 -7.88 -2.19
N LEU A 159 10.48 -8.79 -1.89
CA LEU A 159 9.16 -8.86 -2.53
C LEU A 159 8.37 -7.56 -2.32
N LEU A 160 8.28 -7.10 -1.07
CA LEU A 160 7.60 -5.86 -0.72
C LEU A 160 8.26 -4.63 -1.34
N ALA A 161 9.58 -4.52 -1.27
CA ALA A 161 10.32 -3.40 -1.87
C ALA A 161 10.11 -3.35 -3.38
N ALA A 162 10.17 -4.48 -4.08
CA ALA A 162 9.93 -4.51 -5.53
C ALA A 162 8.53 -3.98 -5.90
N ALA A 163 7.49 -4.36 -5.14
CA ALA A 163 6.15 -3.84 -5.34
C ALA A 163 6.05 -2.35 -5.02
N PHE A 164 6.46 -1.94 -3.81
CA PHE A 164 6.24 -0.57 -3.33
C PHE A 164 7.18 0.47 -3.96
N THR A 165 8.35 0.10 -4.49
CA THR A 165 9.16 1.00 -5.33
C THR A 165 8.75 0.97 -6.81
N GLY A 166 7.65 0.29 -7.15
CA GLY A 166 7.07 0.25 -8.50
C GLY A 166 7.85 -0.58 -9.53
N ASN A 167 8.80 -1.42 -9.09
CA ASN A 167 9.58 -2.30 -9.98
C ASN A 167 8.84 -3.59 -10.35
N ALA A 168 7.82 -3.98 -9.58
CA ALA A 168 6.93 -5.09 -9.87
C ALA A 168 5.49 -4.58 -10.09
N PRO A 169 5.10 -4.21 -11.32
CA PRO A 169 3.76 -3.69 -11.65
C PRO A 169 2.60 -4.60 -11.23
N ALA A 170 1.53 -4.01 -10.70
CA ALA A 170 0.26 -4.68 -10.39
C ALA A 170 0.35 -5.89 -9.45
N THR A 171 1.40 -6.01 -8.63
CA THR A 171 1.60 -7.14 -7.70
C THR A 171 1.03 -6.88 -6.32
N MET A 172 0.82 -5.62 -5.94
CA MET A 172 0.23 -5.24 -4.66
C MET A 172 -1.29 -5.05 -4.79
N THR A 173 -2.05 -5.77 -4.00
CA THR A 173 -3.53 -5.71 -3.98
C THR A 173 -4.04 -5.59 -2.56
N CYS A 174 -5.20 -4.95 -2.39
CA CYS A 174 -6.00 -5.04 -1.18
C CYS A 174 -7.38 -5.60 -1.53
N SER A 175 -7.90 -6.44 -0.63
CA SER A 175 -9.16 -7.17 -0.73
C SER A 175 -9.99 -6.93 0.53
N GLY A 176 -11.20 -7.47 0.56
CA GLY A 176 -12.20 -7.14 1.58
C GLY A 176 -13.23 -6.13 1.06
N PRO A 177 -14.15 -5.67 1.92
CA PRO A 177 -15.17 -4.71 1.54
C PRO A 177 -14.54 -3.38 1.12
N GLY A 178 -15.15 -2.73 0.12
CA GLY A 178 -14.80 -1.36 -0.23
C GLY A 178 -15.08 -0.39 0.93
N PRO A 179 -14.55 0.85 0.86
CA PRO A 179 -14.77 1.85 1.90
C PRO A 179 -16.27 2.10 2.12
N GLN A 180 -16.71 2.05 3.38
CA GLN A 180 -18.12 2.23 3.74
C GLN A 180 -18.46 3.69 4.01
N ARG A 181 -17.48 4.48 4.44
CA ARG A 181 -17.62 5.91 4.70
C ARG A 181 -17.00 6.72 3.56
N PRO A 182 -17.48 7.95 3.30
CA PRO A 182 -16.80 8.89 2.43
C PRO A 182 -15.36 9.13 2.89
N GLY A 183 -14.45 9.24 1.94
CA GLY A 183 -13.08 9.72 2.19
C GLY A 183 -12.98 11.23 1.98
N ASP A 184 -11.85 11.81 2.40
CA ASP A 184 -11.54 13.21 2.16
C ASP A 184 -10.45 13.33 1.06
N PRO A 185 -10.79 13.84 -0.13
CA PRO A 185 -9.82 14.02 -1.21
C PRO A 185 -8.65 14.93 -0.83
N GLU A 186 -8.87 15.95 0.00
CA GLU A 186 -7.78 16.84 0.44
C GLU A 186 -6.84 16.14 1.41
N ALA A 187 -7.35 15.25 2.28
CA ALA A 187 -6.52 14.39 3.11
C ALA A 187 -5.64 13.44 2.26
N VAL A 188 -6.18 12.88 1.18
CA VAL A 188 -5.38 12.04 0.25
C VAL A 188 -4.27 12.85 -0.40
N LYS A 189 -4.56 14.06 -0.88
CA LYS A 189 -3.54 14.96 -1.47
C LYS A 189 -2.48 15.36 -0.45
N ALA A 190 -2.90 15.68 0.78
CA ALA A 190 -1.99 16.04 1.86
C ALA A 190 -1.04 14.88 2.21
N GLN A 191 -1.55 13.64 2.28
CA GLN A 191 -0.72 12.47 2.52
C GLN A 191 0.23 12.17 1.35
N LEU A 192 -0.23 12.31 0.10
CA LEU A 192 0.66 12.18 -1.06
C LEU A 192 1.82 13.17 -1.00
N VAL A 193 1.55 14.44 -0.71
CA VAL A 193 2.60 15.47 -0.58
C VAL A 193 3.50 15.19 0.63
N LYS A 194 2.95 14.71 1.74
CA LYS A 194 3.71 14.34 2.94
C LYS A 194 4.70 13.22 2.67
N VAL A 195 4.26 12.17 1.96
CA VAL A 195 5.05 10.94 1.72
C VAL A 195 6.00 11.06 0.53
N PHE A 196 5.56 11.70 -0.55
CA PHE A 196 6.29 11.76 -1.83
C PHE A 196 6.85 13.15 -2.17
N GLY A 197 6.72 14.11 -1.26
CA GLY A 197 7.15 15.48 -1.45
C GLY A 197 6.24 16.30 -2.40
N PRO A 198 6.52 17.61 -2.53
CA PRO A 198 5.67 18.55 -3.28
C PRO A 198 5.66 18.31 -4.80
N LYS A 199 6.60 17.52 -5.34
CA LYS A 199 6.70 17.22 -6.77
C LYS A 199 5.57 16.30 -7.28
N VAL A 200 4.84 15.65 -6.38
CA VAL A 200 3.67 14.80 -6.69
C VAL A 200 2.36 15.59 -6.58
N ALA A 201 2.42 16.93 -6.60
CA ALA A 201 1.22 17.76 -6.52
C ALA A 201 0.19 17.38 -7.62
N PRO A 202 -1.08 17.13 -7.25
CA PRO A 202 -2.14 16.84 -8.20
C PRO A 202 -2.32 17.96 -9.22
N ARG A 203 -2.72 17.60 -10.44
CA ARG A 203 -3.07 18.61 -11.47
C ARG A 203 -4.22 19.48 -10.97
N THR A 204 -3.97 20.78 -10.81
CA THR A 204 -5.02 21.78 -10.58
C THR A 204 -5.88 21.87 -11.86
N GLY A 205 -7.17 21.54 -11.75
CA GLY A 205 -8.13 21.72 -12.85
C GLY A 205 -8.77 20.47 -13.45
N SER A 206 -8.69 19.28 -12.82
CA SER A 206 -9.66 18.22 -13.15
C SER A 206 -11.03 18.66 -12.61
N ALA A 207 -11.78 19.34 -13.48
CA ALA A 207 -13.12 19.81 -13.21
C ALA A 207 -13.94 18.68 -12.59
N ALA A 208 -14.68 19.02 -11.52
CA ALA A 208 -15.89 18.32 -11.19
C ALA A 208 -16.76 18.33 -12.47
N GLY A 209 -16.78 17.22 -13.20
CA GLY A 209 -17.65 17.04 -14.33
C GLY A 209 -19.09 16.96 -13.85
N THR A 210 -19.73 18.11 -13.64
CA THR A 210 -21.18 18.22 -13.81
C THR A 210 -21.46 18.04 -15.30
N HIS A 211 -21.79 16.82 -15.74
CA HIS A 211 -22.70 16.51 -16.86
C HIS A 211 -22.74 14.99 -17.13
N GLY A 212 -23.95 14.39 -17.07
CA GLY A 212 -24.25 13.10 -17.69
C GLY A 212 -24.94 12.09 -16.77
N GLN A 213 -26.15 11.67 -17.13
CA GLN A 213 -27.00 10.75 -16.38
C GLN A 213 -26.31 9.43 -15.99
N ALA A 214 -26.63 8.98 -14.77
CA ALA A 214 -26.14 7.78 -14.14
C ALA A 214 -26.42 6.51 -14.97
N VAL A 215 -25.33 5.83 -15.38
CA VAL A 215 -25.32 4.40 -15.63
C VAL A 215 -24.08 3.82 -14.95
N GLY A 216 -24.21 3.44 -13.68
CA GLY A 216 -23.32 2.54 -12.95
C GLY A 216 -21.82 2.85 -12.98
N GLY A 217 -21.37 3.85 -12.23
CA GLY A 217 -19.95 4.11 -11.95
C GLY A 217 -19.85 5.27 -10.96
N SER A 218 -19.06 5.12 -9.91
CA SER A 218 -19.16 5.86 -8.65
C SER A 218 -18.94 7.38 -8.74
N ASP A 219 -19.77 8.14 -8.02
CA ASP A 219 -19.74 9.61 -7.83
C ASP A 219 -18.52 10.08 -6.98
N GLY A 220 -17.38 9.40 -7.07
CA GLY A 220 -16.17 9.68 -6.30
C GLY A 220 -15.45 10.96 -6.75
N ALA A 221 -14.75 11.62 -5.84
CA ALA A 221 -13.84 12.70 -6.21
C ALA A 221 -12.56 12.12 -6.83
N GLU A 222 -12.17 12.63 -8.00
CA GLU A 222 -10.97 12.20 -8.71
C GLU A 222 -9.75 13.07 -8.35
N ILE A 223 -8.63 12.39 -8.13
CA ILE A 223 -7.29 12.98 -7.99
C ILE A 223 -6.43 12.41 -9.13
N ALA A 224 -5.98 13.30 -10.04
CA ALA A 224 -5.12 12.93 -11.15
C ALA A 224 -3.68 13.42 -10.90
N LEU A 225 -2.72 12.48 -10.96
CA LEU A 225 -1.30 12.72 -10.78
C LEU A 225 -0.57 12.45 -12.11
N SER A 226 0.27 13.38 -12.54
CA SER A 226 1.10 13.19 -13.73
C SER A 226 2.46 12.61 -13.34
N VAL A 227 2.87 11.56 -14.05
CA VAL A 227 4.14 10.85 -13.82
C VAL A 227 4.95 10.73 -15.10
N GLN A 228 6.25 10.99 -14.99
CA GLN A 228 7.18 10.87 -16.11
C GLN A 228 7.70 9.44 -16.26
N GLU A 229 8.03 8.80 -15.13
CA GLU A 229 8.54 7.44 -15.09
C GLU A 229 7.44 6.43 -14.77
N ARG A 230 7.38 5.35 -15.56
CA ARG A 230 6.45 4.23 -15.34
C ARG A 230 6.57 3.64 -13.94
N ARG A 231 7.79 3.51 -13.43
CA ARG A 231 8.09 3.01 -12.09
C ARG A 231 7.44 3.88 -11.01
N ARG A 232 7.58 5.21 -11.10
CA ARG A 232 6.98 6.17 -10.15
C ARG A 232 5.45 6.09 -10.16
N GLY A 233 4.85 5.87 -11.32
CA GLY A 233 3.40 5.66 -11.42
C GLY A 233 2.92 4.41 -10.69
N TRP A 234 3.65 3.29 -10.81
CA TRP A 234 3.32 2.06 -10.08
C TRP A 234 3.51 2.19 -8.57
N GLU A 235 4.56 2.87 -8.13
CA GLU A 235 4.77 3.20 -6.73
C GLU A 235 3.59 4.00 -6.15
N LEU A 236 3.14 5.06 -6.83
CA LEU A 236 1.99 5.87 -6.41
C LEU A 236 0.69 5.06 -6.43
N ALA A 237 0.49 4.23 -7.45
CA ALA A 237 -0.69 3.38 -7.56
C ALA A 237 -0.76 2.35 -6.43
N HIS A 238 0.36 1.67 -6.13
CA HIS A 238 0.42 0.71 -5.02
C HIS A 238 0.27 1.38 -3.65
N TRP A 239 0.86 2.56 -3.45
CA TRP A 239 0.65 3.34 -2.22
C TRP A 239 -0.83 3.71 -2.04
N ALA A 240 -1.51 4.14 -3.11
CA ALA A 240 -2.93 4.49 -3.04
C ALA A 240 -3.82 3.28 -2.72
N VAL A 241 -3.49 2.09 -3.26
CA VAL A 241 -4.17 0.84 -2.91
C VAL A 241 -3.91 0.44 -1.46
N ALA A 242 -2.65 0.52 -1.00
CA ALA A 242 -2.27 0.18 0.38
C ALA A 242 -2.99 1.03 1.43
N ASN A 243 -3.21 2.32 1.13
CA ASN A 243 -3.88 3.27 2.02
C ASN A 243 -5.40 3.37 1.79
N ALA A 244 -5.96 2.50 0.94
CA ALA A 244 -7.33 2.66 0.47
C ALA A 244 -8.39 2.59 1.59
N SER A 245 -8.20 1.69 2.55
CA SER A 245 -9.13 1.53 3.68
C SER A 245 -9.13 2.74 4.62
N GLU A 246 -7.98 3.39 4.80
CA GLU A 246 -7.84 4.55 5.69
C GLU A 246 -8.32 5.84 5.01
N LEU A 247 -7.99 5.99 3.73
CA LEU A 247 -8.22 7.22 2.97
C LEU A 247 -9.55 7.23 2.18
N GLY A 248 -10.32 6.15 2.22
CA GLY A 248 -11.58 6.04 1.48
C GLY A 248 -11.37 5.95 -0.04
N VAL A 249 -10.23 5.43 -0.50
CA VAL A 249 -9.98 5.20 -1.93
C VAL A 249 -10.80 4.00 -2.38
N GLU A 250 -11.70 4.21 -3.33
CA GLU A 250 -12.54 3.14 -3.89
C GLU A 250 -11.98 2.60 -5.20
N ARG A 251 -11.10 3.35 -5.86
CA ARG A 251 -10.49 2.94 -7.12
C ARG A 251 -9.17 3.62 -7.39
N VAL A 252 -8.24 2.86 -7.96
CA VAL A 252 -6.97 3.33 -8.49
C VAL A 252 -6.84 2.85 -9.93
N SER A 253 -6.39 3.71 -10.84
CA SER A 253 -6.27 3.38 -12.26
C SER A 253 -4.96 3.92 -12.81
N TYR A 254 -4.19 3.04 -13.45
CA TYR A 254 -2.88 3.35 -13.99
C TYR A 254 -2.51 2.35 -15.09
N ASP A 255 -1.82 2.81 -16.15
CA ASP A 255 -1.23 1.96 -17.17
C ASP A 255 -2.20 0.93 -17.83
N GLY A 256 -3.43 1.39 -18.09
CA GLY A 256 -4.49 0.59 -18.74
C GLY A 256 -5.10 -0.51 -17.87
N VAL A 257 -4.82 -0.52 -16.57
CA VAL A 257 -5.47 -1.38 -15.58
C VAL A 257 -6.12 -0.56 -14.47
N ALA A 258 -7.05 -1.16 -13.74
CA ALA A 258 -7.61 -0.57 -12.53
C ALA A 258 -7.77 -1.60 -11.41
N TRP A 259 -7.57 -1.12 -10.19
CA TRP A 259 -7.94 -1.78 -8.96
C TRP A 259 -9.23 -1.14 -8.43
N LEU A 260 -10.21 -1.94 -8.02
CA LEU A 260 -11.49 -1.48 -7.48
C LEU A 260 -11.72 -2.13 -6.11
N ALA A 261 -11.91 -1.30 -5.08
CA ALA A 261 -12.15 -1.77 -3.73
C ALA A 261 -13.46 -2.58 -3.65
N GLY A 262 -13.45 -3.71 -2.95
CA GLY A 262 -14.63 -4.57 -2.82
C GLY A 262 -14.99 -5.39 -4.07
N GLN A 263 -14.17 -5.38 -5.12
CA GLN A 263 -14.42 -6.13 -6.35
C GLN A 263 -13.28 -7.07 -6.71
N ASN A 264 -13.58 -8.15 -7.43
CA ASN A 264 -12.61 -9.08 -8.02
C ASN A 264 -11.55 -9.60 -7.04
N ARG A 265 -11.87 -9.67 -5.74
CA ARG A 265 -10.90 -10.02 -4.68
C ARG A 265 -9.61 -9.20 -4.78
N GLY A 266 -9.76 -7.90 -5.03
CA GLY A 266 -8.64 -6.97 -5.13
C GLY A 266 -7.78 -7.11 -6.38
N ALA A 267 -8.13 -7.95 -7.36
CA ALA A 267 -7.32 -8.10 -8.56
C ALA A 267 -7.28 -6.82 -9.41
N TRP A 268 -6.11 -6.51 -9.95
CA TRP A 268 -5.95 -5.50 -11.00
C TRP A 268 -6.58 -6.00 -12.30
N VAL A 269 -7.55 -5.26 -12.85
CA VAL A 269 -8.28 -5.65 -14.06
C VAL A 269 -7.88 -4.76 -15.23
N ARG A 270 -7.47 -5.39 -16.34
CA ARG A 270 -7.13 -4.70 -17.58
C ARG A 270 -8.38 -4.29 -18.37
N LYS A 271 -8.29 -3.17 -19.08
CA LYS A 271 -9.31 -2.76 -20.05
C LYS A 271 -9.49 -3.83 -21.12
N ALA A 272 -10.72 -4.27 -21.36
CA ALA A 272 -11.04 -5.18 -22.46
C ALA A 272 -10.97 -4.43 -23.81
N PRO A 273 -10.45 -5.04 -24.89
CA PRO A 273 -10.45 -4.43 -26.22
C PRO A 273 -11.88 -4.08 -26.65
N GLY A 274 -12.10 -2.85 -27.14
CA GLY A 274 -13.39 -2.43 -27.73
C GLY A 274 -14.52 -2.06 -26.75
N ARG A 275 -14.30 -2.14 -25.43
CA ARG A 275 -15.20 -1.53 -24.42
C ARG A 275 -14.51 -0.33 -23.77
N GLY A 276 -15.12 0.85 -23.87
CA GLY A 276 -14.79 2.01 -23.03
C GLY A 276 -14.85 3.34 -23.78
N GLY A 277 -15.77 4.22 -23.37
CA GLY A 277 -15.72 5.64 -23.69
C GLY A 277 -14.61 6.36 -22.90
N SER A 278 -14.52 7.69 -23.05
CA SER A 278 -13.61 8.54 -22.26
C SER A 278 -13.73 8.31 -20.76
N ASP A 279 -14.94 7.93 -20.32
CA ASP A 279 -15.35 7.83 -18.93
C ASP A 279 -15.09 6.44 -18.32
N ASP A 280 -14.47 5.51 -19.07
CA ASP A 280 -14.12 4.21 -18.51
C ASP A 280 -13.13 4.41 -17.36
N PRO A 281 -13.43 3.92 -16.14
CA PRO A 281 -12.54 4.03 -15.00
C PRO A 281 -11.12 3.49 -15.28
N ARG A 282 -10.97 2.50 -16.17
CA ARG A 282 -9.69 1.89 -16.57
C ARG A 282 -8.94 2.68 -17.64
N ASN A 283 -9.46 3.83 -18.06
CA ASN A 283 -8.87 4.70 -19.07
C ASN A 283 -7.81 5.63 -18.44
N ALA A 284 -6.72 5.03 -17.95
CA ALA A 284 -5.55 5.73 -17.43
C ALA A 284 -4.33 5.35 -18.30
N GLY A 285 -3.65 6.35 -18.84
CA GLY A 285 -2.44 6.17 -19.63
C GLY A 285 -1.20 5.86 -18.76
N PRO A 286 -0.04 5.59 -19.37
CA PRO A 286 1.20 5.32 -18.64
C PRO A 286 1.76 6.55 -17.90
N HIS A 287 1.21 7.74 -18.13
CA HIS A 287 1.65 9.01 -17.54
C HIS A 287 0.67 9.58 -16.52
N ASP A 288 -0.44 8.90 -16.22
CA ASP A 288 -1.51 9.44 -15.39
C ASP A 288 -1.98 8.40 -14.37
N VAL A 289 -1.64 8.62 -13.10
CA VAL A 289 -2.22 7.86 -11.99
C VAL A 289 -3.52 8.56 -11.58
N ARG A 290 -4.64 7.83 -11.61
CA ARG A 290 -5.96 8.36 -11.25
C ARG A 290 -6.46 7.65 -9.99
N ILE A 291 -6.73 8.41 -8.94
CA ILE A 291 -7.19 7.93 -7.64
C ILE A 291 -8.60 8.48 -7.41
N PHE A 292 -9.54 7.62 -7.05
CA PHE A 292 -10.94 8.00 -6.83
C PHE A 292 -11.30 7.72 -5.38
N VAL A 293 -11.78 8.77 -4.72
CA VAL A 293 -12.13 8.78 -3.32
C VAL A 293 -13.65 8.76 -3.20
N LYS A 294 -14.18 7.83 -2.41
CA LYS A 294 -15.61 7.70 -2.18
C LYS A 294 -16.19 8.99 -1.58
N ARG A 295 -17.33 9.44 -2.10
CA ARG A 295 -18.12 10.56 -1.54
C ARG A 295 -19.25 10.09 -0.65
#